data_AF-A0A496RMV6-F1
#
_entry.id   AF-A0A496RMV6-F1
#
_cell.length_a   1.000
_cell.length_b   1.000
_cell.length_c   1.000
_cell.angle_alpha   90.00
_cell.angle_beta   90.00
_cell.angle_gamma   90.00
#
_symmetry.space_group_name_H-M   'P 1'
#
loop_
_entity.id
_entity.type
_entity.pdbx_description
1 polymer ?
#
loop_
_entity_poly.entity_id
_entity_poly.type
_entity_poly.pdbx_seq_one_letter_code
_entity_poly.pdbx_strand_id
1 'polypeptide(L)'
;MKRVLLINPPRNLRNPNKQFIAPPLGLAYIASFLRQYNYEVKIIDAVAEGFENVEEVEEGVYKCGLSWNDLGKKIEAYKPDVVGISCILLLGLTM
;
A
#
# COMPACT_ATOMS: atom_id res chain seq x y z
N MET A 1 -19.73 9.35 -11.08
CA MET A 1 -18.96 8.10 -10.91
C MET A 1 -18.26 8.18 -9.56
N LYS A 2 -18.40 7.17 -8.68
CA LYS A 2 -17.75 7.17 -7.36
C LYS A 2 -16.30 6.70 -7.48
N ARG A 3 -15.38 7.38 -6.81
CA ARG A 3 -13.94 7.09 -6.82
C ARG A 3 -13.54 6.27 -5.61
N VAL A 4 -12.99 5.10 -5.85
CA VAL A 4 -12.48 4.19 -4.82
C VAL A 4 -10.96 4.16 -4.91
N LEU A 5 -10.31 4.36 -3.76
CA LEU A 5 -8.86 4.19 -3.63
C LEU A 5 -8.58 2.98 -2.75
N LEU A 6 -7.81 2.03 -3.27
CA LEU A 6 -7.36 0.86 -2.54
C LEU A 6 -5.86 0.98 -2.27
N ILE A 7 -5.43 0.73 -1.04
CA ILE A 7 -4.07 0.98 -0.59
C ILE A 7 -3.46 -0.31 -0.04
N ASN A 8 -2.33 -0.73 -0.60
CA ASN A 8 -1.38 -1.61 0.07
C ASN A 8 -0.38 -0.70 0.81
N PRO A 9 -0.43 -0.61 2.15
CA PRO A 9 0.34 0.37 2.91
C PRO A 9 1.85 0.05 2.95
N PRO A 10 2.72 1.02 3.32
CA PRO A 10 4.12 0.73 3.62
C PRO A 10 4.22 -0.28 4.78
N ARG A 11 5.34 -0.99 4.87
CA ARG A 11 5.53 -2.08 5.83
C ARG A 11 6.75 -1.87 6.71
N ASN A 12 6.65 -2.30 7.95
CA ASN A 12 7.80 -2.37 8.85
C ASN A 12 8.48 -3.74 8.74
N LEU A 13 9.79 -3.76 8.66
CA LEU A 13 10.65 -4.94 8.57
C LEU A 13 11.69 -4.90 9.68
N ARG A 14 12.10 -6.07 10.20
CA ARG A 14 13.26 -6.18 11.12
C ARG A 14 14.60 -6.28 10.39
N ASN A 15 14.56 -6.59 9.09
CA ASN A 15 15.74 -6.64 8.24
C ASN A 15 15.43 -5.90 6.92
N PRO A 16 16.09 -4.77 6.65
CA PRO A 16 15.80 -3.95 5.46
C PRO A 16 16.12 -4.70 4.15
N ASN A 17 17.03 -5.67 4.19
CA ASN A 17 17.41 -6.48 3.03
C ASN A 17 16.37 -7.58 2.69
N LYS A 18 15.38 -7.82 3.55
CA LYS A 18 14.30 -8.79 3.30
C LYS A 18 13.07 -8.17 2.64
N GLN A 19 13.17 -6.94 2.12
CA GLN A 19 12.07 -6.34 1.38
C GLN A 19 11.82 -7.10 0.07
N PHE A 20 10.56 -7.41 -0.21
CA PHE A 20 10.14 -8.01 -1.47
C PHE A 20 8.85 -7.35 -1.96
N ILE A 21 8.68 -7.31 -3.27
CA ILE A 21 7.44 -6.83 -3.89
C ILE A 21 6.65 -8.06 -4.36
N ALA A 22 5.41 -8.13 -3.90
CA ALA A 22 4.41 -9.02 -4.47
C ALA A 22 3.20 -8.15 -4.83
N PRO A 23 2.63 -8.27 -6.05
CA PRO A 23 1.43 -7.54 -6.40
C PRO A 23 0.30 -7.81 -5.39
N PRO A 24 -0.47 -6.79 -4.97
CA PRO A 24 -1.55 -6.97 -4.01
C PRO A 24 -2.78 -7.60 -4.68
N LEU A 25 -2.73 -8.90 -4.96
CA LEU A 25 -3.75 -9.63 -5.72
C LEU A 25 -5.16 -9.49 -5.13
N GLY A 26 -5.29 -9.46 -3.81
CA GLY A 26 -6.57 -9.21 -3.15
C GLY A 26 -7.17 -7.85 -3.50
N LEU A 27 -6.36 -6.79 -3.55
CA LEU A 27 -6.80 -5.46 -3.99
C LEU A 27 -7.10 -5.44 -5.49
N ALA A 28 -6.29 -6.12 -6.30
CA ALA A 28 -6.52 -6.24 -7.74
C ALA A 28 -7.87 -6.93 -8.04
N TYR A 29 -8.22 -7.96 -7.27
CA TYR A 29 -9.51 -8.65 -7.35
C TYR A 29 -10.69 -7.73 -6.98
N ILE A 30 -10.58 -6.99 -5.87
CA ILE A 30 -11.61 -6.01 -5.49
C ILE A 30 -11.76 -4.94 -6.57
N ALA A 31 -10.64 -4.43 -7.10
CA ALA A 31 -10.66 -3.40 -8.14
C ALA A 31 -11.30 -3.89 -9.44
N SER A 32 -11.01 -5.12 -9.87
CA SER A 32 -11.61 -5.68 -11.09
C SER A 32 -13.12 -5.87 -10.95
N PHE A 33 -13.59 -6.33 -9.78
CA PHE A 33 -15.01 -6.47 -9.49
C PHE A 33 -15.72 -5.10 -9.47
N LEU A 34 -15.21 -4.14 -8.72
CA LEU A 34 -15.81 -2.80 -8.61
C LEU A 34 -15.89 -2.07 -9.97
N ARG A 35 -14.90 -2.24 -10.85
CA ARG A 35 -14.93 -1.66 -12.20
C ARG A 35 -16.12 -2.16 -13.03
N GLN A 36 -16.63 -3.37 -12.79
CA GLN A 36 -17.83 -3.89 -13.46
C GLN A 36 -19.11 -3.16 -13.07
N TYR A 37 -19.11 -2.44 -11.94
CA TYR A 37 -20.23 -1.68 -11.42
C TYR A 37 -20.04 -0.16 -11.58
N ASN A 38 -19.26 0.27 -12.58
CA ASN A 38 -19.01 1.67 -12.91
C ASN A 38 -18.39 2.51 -11.77
N TYR A 39 -17.52 1.91 -10.96
CA TYR A 39 -16.66 2.64 -10.03
C TYR A 39 -15.32 2.98 -10.70
N GLU A 40 -14.79 4.17 -10.42
CA GLU A 40 -13.42 4.53 -10.78
C GLU A 40 -12.49 4.03 -9.68
N VAL A 41 -11.63 3.06 -9.99
CA VAL A 41 -10.80 2.40 -8.97
C VAL A 41 -9.32 2.58 -9.27
N LYS A 42 -8.58 3.08 -8.28
CA LYS A 42 -7.12 3.16 -8.27
C LYS A 42 -6.55 2.32 -7.12
N ILE A 43 -5.43 1.67 -7.39
CA ILE A 43 -4.61 1.00 -6.36
C ILE A 43 -3.35 1.86 -6.15
N ILE A 44 -3.00 2.10 -4.89
CA ILE A 44 -1.66 2.56 -4.49
C ILE A 44 -0.97 1.37 -3.84
N ASP A 45 0.16 0.95 -4.40
CA ASP A 45 1.04 -0.02 -3.75
C ASP A 45 2.23 0.73 -3.17
N ALA A 46 2.12 1.13 -1.90
CA ALA A 46 3.13 1.95 -1.26
C ALA A 46 4.48 1.26 -1.18
N VAL A 47 4.53 -0.08 -1.11
CA VAL A 47 5.80 -0.80 -1.06
C VAL A 47 6.47 -0.83 -2.42
N ALA A 48 5.71 -1.09 -3.49
CA ALA A 48 6.26 -1.06 -4.84
C ALA A 48 6.66 0.36 -5.28
N GLU A 49 5.81 1.36 -5.01
CA GLU A 49 6.05 2.75 -5.43
C GLU A 49 7.15 3.47 -4.62
N GLY A 50 7.48 2.96 -3.43
CA GLY A 50 8.55 3.49 -2.59
C GLY A 50 9.59 2.42 -2.25
N PHE A 51 9.89 1.51 -3.17
CA PHE A 51 10.74 0.35 -2.90
C PHE A 51 12.14 0.72 -2.39
N GLU A 52 12.71 1.83 -2.85
CA GLU A 52 14.02 2.32 -2.41
C GLU A 52 13.94 3.12 -1.10
N ASN A 53 12.75 3.47 -0.65
CA ASN A 53 12.54 4.24 0.57
C ASN A 53 12.52 3.28 1.75
N VAL A 54 13.68 3.15 2.40
CA VAL A 54 13.87 2.39 3.63
C VAL A 54 14.36 3.34 4.72
N GLU A 55 13.59 3.46 5.79
CA GLU A 55 13.87 4.36 6.90
C GLU A 55 13.80 3.58 8.21
N GLU A 56 14.85 3.67 9.04
CA GLU A 56 14.78 3.15 10.40
C GLU A 56 13.87 4.06 11.24
N VAL A 57 12.77 3.50 11.74
CA VAL A 57 11.73 4.23 12.49
C VAL A 57 11.80 3.97 13.99
N GLU A 58 12.38 2.83 14.38
CA GLU A 58 12.73 2.44 15.75
C GLU A 58 13.98 1.55 15.67
N GLU A 59 14.70 1.36 16.77
CA GLU A 59 15.92 0.52 16.79
C GLU A 59 15.64 -0.89 16.21
N GLY A 60 16.25 -1.20 15.06
CA GLY A 60 16.06 -2.47 14.38
C GLY A 60 14.70 -2.64 13.67
N VAL A 61 13.94 -1.57 13.46
CA VAL A 61 12.67 -1.56 12.72
C VAL A 61 12.73 -0.57 11.58
N TYR A 62 12.54 -1.08 10.36
CA TYR A 62 12.70 -0.34 9.11
C TYR A 62 11.38 -0.25 8.37
N LYS A 63 10.86 0.96 8.16
CA LYS A 63 9.70 1.21 7.30
C LYS A 63 10.15 1.22 5.84
N CYS A 64 9.54 0.38 5.03
CA CYS A 64 9.78 0.24 3.60
C CYS A 64 8.54 0.65 2.80
N GLY A 65 8.73 1.50 1.79
CA GLY A 65 7.65 2.02 0.94
C GLY A 65 7.48 3.53 1.02
N LEU A 66 6.41 4.05 0.42
CA LEU A 66 6.10 5.47 0.43
C LEU A 66 6.06 6.04 1.85
N SER A 67 6.56 7.26 2.01
CA SER A 67 6.39 8.02 3.25
C SER A 67 4.91 8.32 3.49
N TRP A 68 4.53 8.53 4.76
CA TRP A 68 3.16 8.93 5.10
C TRP A 68 2.75 10.25 4.43
N ASN A 69 3.70 11.17 4.25
CA ASN A 69 3.48 12.44 3.57
C ASN A 69 3.19 12.24 2.06
N ASP A 70 3.96 11.40 1.37
CA ASP A 70 3.75 11.14 -0.05
C ASP A 70 2.47 10.34 -0.31
N LEU A 71 2.15 9.40 0.59
CA LEU A 71 0.89 8.68 0.56
C LEU A 71 -0.29 9.65 0.76
N GLY A 72 -0.19 10.57 1.73
CA GLY A 72 -1.18 11.64 1.97
C GLY A 72 -1.42 12.50 0.74
N LYS A 73 -0.35 13.02 0.12
CA LYS A 73 -0.44 13.80 -1.13
C LYS A 73 -1.11 13.04 -2.26
N LYS A 74 -0.85 11.72 -2.40
CA LYS A 74 -1.49 10.88 -3.42
C LYS A 74 -2.98 10.69 -3.15
N ILE A 75 -3.38 10.49 -1.89
CA ILE A 75 -4.79 10.40 -1.48
C ILE A 75 -5.51 11.73 -1.79
N GLU A 76 -4.93 12.86 -1.39
CA GLU A 76 -5.47 14.19 -1.64
C GLU A 76 -5.60 14.51 -3.13
N ALA A 77 -4.59 14.16 -3.94
CA ALA A 77 -4.62 14.37 -5.38
C ALA A 77 -5.72 13.54 -6.07
N TYR A 78 -5.94 12.31 -5.60
CA TYR A 78 -6.96 11.43 -6.18
C TYR A 78 -8.39 11.81 -5.74
N LYS A 79 -8.55 12.43 -4.56
CA LYS A 79 -9.85 12.85 -3.98
C LYS A 79 -10.90 11.71 -3.92
N PRO A 80 -10.57 10.54 -3.33
CA PRO A 80 -11.49 9.40 -3.30
C PRO A 80 -12.77 9.69 -2.49
N ASP A 81 -13.87 9.05 -2.86
CA ASP A 81 -15.08 8.97 -2.03
C ASP A 81 -14.96 7.88 -0.95
N VAL A 82 -14.19 6.82 -1.24
CA VAL A 82 -13.98 5.67 -0.35
C VAL A 82 -12.51 5.24 -0.41
N VAL A 83 -11.94 4.96 0.77
CA VAL A 83 -10.58 4.42 0.90
C VAL A 83 -10.66 3.02 1.54
N GLY A 84 -10.09 2.02 0.86
CA GLY A 84 -9.88 0.68 1.40
C GLY A 84 -8.39 0.45 1.66
N ILE A 85 -8.02 0.00 2.85
CA ILE A 85 -6.63 -0.28 3.23
C ILE A 85 -6.48 -1.78 3.44
N SER A 86 -5.52 -2.39 2.75
CA SER A 86 -5.19 -3.79 2.98
C SER A 86 -4.55 -3.96 4.35
N CYS A 87 -5.06 -4.91 5.13
CA CYS A 87 -4.48 -5.35 6.38
C CYS A 87 -4.15 -6.85 6.25
N ILE A 88 -3.15 -7.17 5.44
CA ILE A 88 -2.70 -8.54 5.28
C ILE A 88 -1.67 -8.88 6.37
N LEU A 89 -1.94 -9.94 7.14
CA LEU A 89 -0.97 -10.48 8.08
C LEU A 89 0.07 -11.30 7.30
N LEU A 90 1.29 -10.79 7.22
CA LEU A 90 2.44 -11.55 6.72
C LEU A 90 3.06 -12.34 7.88
N LEU A 91 2.61 -13.58 8.09
CA LEU A 91 3.29 -14.54 8.97
C LEU A 91 4.66 -14.85 8.35
N GLY A 92 5.75 -14.30 8.91
CA GLY A 92 7.12 -14.60 8.45
C GLY A 92 8.19 -13.52 8.64
N LEU A 93 7.84 -12.32 9.09
CA LEU A 93 8.81 -11.21 9.26
C LEU A 93 9.12 -10.86 10.73
N THR A 94 8.65 -11.67 11.68
CA THR A 94 8.92 -11.52 13.12
C THR A 94 10.02 -12.45 13.66
N MET A 95 10.72 -13.19 12.79
CA MET A 95 11.88 -14.02 13.16
C MET A 95 13.18 -13.49 12.58
#